data_AF-A0A528A5J3-F1
#
_entry.id   AF-A0A528A5J3-F1
#
_cell.length_a   1.000
_cell.length_b   1.000
_cell.length_c   1.000
_cell.angle_alpha   90.00
_cell.angle_beta   90.00
_cell.angle_gamma   90.00
#
_symmetry.space_group_name_H-M   'P 1'
#
loop_
_entity.id
_entity.type
_entity.pdbx_description
1 polymer ?
#
loop_
_entity_poly.entity_id
_entity_poly.type
_entity_poly.pdbx_seq_one_letter_code
_entity_poly.pdbx_strand_id
1 'polypeptide(L)'
;DWGGLHLVQTHRFAGDTGHGAVSGLPWLKQDLAAHAADGRPVILFQHYGWDVFSIERWDAAKGTFDDDGTGAPHWWSEADRQALLAALKGYNVIGIFHGHQHETPMIYRTDGLDLFKPKAAYMGGFALARVTSDSMDVVIGEATGDHGEVAFTNAFSKRLSF
;
A
#
# COMPACT_ATOMS: atom_id res chain seq x y z
N ASP A 1 16.08 3.71 5.90
CA ASP A 1 16.77 4.62 4.97
C ASP A 1 17.85 3.86 4.20
N TRP A 2 17.80 3.90 2.87
CA TRP A 2 18.70 3.17 1.95
C TRP A 2 19.49 4.14 1.06
N GLY A 3 20.08 5.18 1.64
CA GLY A 3 21.06 6.04 0.94
C GLY A 3 20.48 6.83 -0.24
N GLY A 4 19.23 7.28 -0.13
CA GLY A 4 18.50 8.01 -1.17
C GLY A 4 17.07 7.54 -1.38
N LEU A 5 16.67 6.44 -0.74
CA LEU A 5 15.30 5.93 -0.71
C LEU A 5 14.86 5.72 0.74
N HIS A 6 13.73 6.30 1.12
CA HIS A 6 13.14 6.08 2.43
C HIS A 6 12.08 4.99 2.35
N LEU A 7 12.18 3.99 3.22
CA LEU A 7 11.30 2.82 3.25
C LEU A 7 10.62 2.79 4.61
N VAL A 8 9.28 2.78 4.62
CA VAL A 8 8.50 2.91 5.85
C VAL A 8 7.49 1.77 5.98
N GLN A 9 7.54 1.03 7.09
CA GLN A 9 6.56 0.02 7.45
C GLN A 9 5.55 0.60 8.44
N THR A 10 4.25 0.50 8.12
CA THR A 10 3.17 1.10 8.91
C THR A 10 2.19 0.08 9.51
N HIS A 11 2.59 -1.19 9.53
CA HIS A 11 1.85 -2.37 10.00
C HIS A 11 0.54 -2.59 9.24
N ARG A 12 -0.62 -2.60 9.93
CA ARG A 12 -1.92 -2.73 9.25
C ARG A 12 -2.20 -1.49 8.39
N PHE A 13 -2.08 -0.32 9.01
CA PHE A 13 -2.01 1.01 8.39
C PHE A 13 -1.52 2.00 9.45
N ALA A 14 -0.91 3.12 9.05
CA ALA A 14 -0.23 4.04 9.98
C ALA A 14 -1.11 4.58 11.12
N GLY A 15 -2.42 4.69 10.90
CA GLY A 15 -3.38 5.21 11.86
C GLY A 15 -3.95 4.20 12.84
N ASP A 16 -3.66 2.91 12.67
CA ASP A 16 -4.36 1.83 13.35
C ASP A 16 -4.26 1.88 14.88
N THR A 17 -5.42 1.91 15.53
CA THR A 17 -5.55 1.83 17.00
C THR A 17 -6.26 0.56 17.46
N GLY A 18 -6.55 -0.38 16.55
CA GLY A 18 -7.21 -1.63 16.88
C GLY A 18 -6.38 -2.46 17.85
N HIS A 19 -7.08 -3.27 18.65
CA HIS A 19 -6.46 -4.06 19.73
C HIS A 19 -5.66 -3.24 20.75
N GLY A 20 -5.99 -1.95 20.91
CA GLY A 20 -5.34 -1.07 21.89
C GLY A 20 -3.99 -0.52 21.44
N ALA A 21 -3.66 -0.62 20.15
CA ALA A 21 -2.45 -0.02 19.59
C ALA A 21 -2.47 1.51 19.71
N VAL A 22 -1.29 2.11 19.91
CA VAL A 22 -1.11 3.56 19.79
C VAL A 22 -0.95 3.89 18.30
N SER A 23 -1.67 4.92 17.84
CA SER A 23 -1.59 5.35 16.45
C SER A 23 -0.15 5.66 16.04
N GLY A 24 0.29 5.11 14.92
CA GLY A 24 1.60 5.37 14.33
C GLY A 24 1.69 6.69 13.56
N LEU A 25 0.57 7.39 13.31
CA LEU A 25 0.55 8.64 12.54
C LEU A 25 1.47 9.75 13.08
N PRO A 26 1.52 10.02 14.40
CA PRO A 26 2.47 11.00 14.93
C PRO A 26 3.92 10.62 14.67
N TRP A 27 4.26 9.33 14.80
CA TRP A 27 5.58 8.81 14.48
C TRP A 27 5.90 8.95 12.99
N LEU A 28 4.98 8.54 12.11
CA LEU A 28 5.15 8.66 10.65
C LEU A 28 5.42 10.11 10.23
N LYS A 29 4.70 11.08 10.81
CA LYS A 29 4.95 12.51 10.52
C LYS A 29 6.35 12.95 10.93
N GLN A 30 6.82 12.51 12.10
CA GLN A 30 8.16 12.83 12.58
C GLN A 30 9.25 12.15 11.74
N ASP A 31 9.04 10.88 11.39
CA ASP A 31 9.93 10.08 10.57
C ASP A 31 10.09 10.68 9.16
N LEU A 32 8.99 11.06 8.49
CA LEU A 32 9.04 11.73 7.20
C LEU A 32 9.73 13.10 7.27
N ALA A 33 9.46 13.89 8.32
CA ALA A 33 10.11 15.18 8.51
C ALA A 33 11.63 15.05 8.75
N ALA A 34 12.05 14.00 9.47
CA ALA A 34 13.46 13.76 9.77
C ALA A 34 14.23 13.15 8.59
N HIS A 35 13.56 12.32 7.77
CA HIS A 35 14.25 11.46 6.81
C HIS A 35 13.87 11.69 5.35
N ALA A 36 12.81 12.44 5.05
CA ALA A 36 12.32 12.66 3.70
C ALA A 36 11.95 14.12 3.37
N ALA A 37 12.24 15.07 4.27
CA ALA A 37 11.99 16.50 4.03
C ALA A 37 12.83 17.08 2.89
N ASP A 38 13.88 16.38 2.46
CA ASP A 38 14.73 16.75 1.32
C ASP A 38 14.15 16.33 -0.04
N GLY A 39 12.95 15.74 -0.07
CA GLY A 39 12.26 15.35 -1.30
C GLY A 39 12.68 13.99 -1.86
N ARG A 40 13.52 13.24 -1.13
CA ARG A 40 13.88 11.88 -1.53
C ARG A 40 12.64 10.99 -1.66
N PRO A 41 12.66 9.98 -2.55
CA PRO A 41 11.55 9.08 -2.73
C PRO A 41 11.24 8.29 -1.46
N VAL A 42 9.94 8.08 -1.22
CA VAL A 42 9.41 7.31 -0.10
C VAL A 42 8.57 6.16 -0.62
N ILE A 43 8.79 4.95 -0.11
CA ILE A 43 7.91 3.80 -0.30
C ILE A 43 7.31 3.40 1.05
N LEU A 44 6.00 3.22 1.06
CA LEU A 44 5.30 2.71 2.23
C LEU A 44 4.90 1.25 2.03
N PHE A 45 4.93 0.51 3.13
CA PHE A 45 4.38 -0.82 3.25
C PHE A 45 3.27 -0.78 4.31
N GLN A 46 2.10 -1.28 3.96
CA GLN A 46 0.98 -1.45 4.89
C GLN A 46 0.14 -2.65 4.50
N HIS A 47 -0.78 -3.09 5.35
CA HIS A 47 -1.60 -4.27 5.03
C HIS A 47 -2.80 -3.91 4.16
N TYR A 48 -3.58 -2.88 4.53
CA TYR A 48 -4.82 -2.51 3.83
C TYR A 48 -4.56 -1.61 2.63
N GLY A 49 -5.35 -1.79 1.57
CA GLY A 49 -5.26 -0.98 0.36
C GLY A 49 -6.48 -0.10 0.12
N TRP A 50 -6.58 0.37 -1.11
CA TRP A 50 -7.74 1.04 -1.68
C TRP A 50 -8.55 0.12 -2.61
N ASP A 51 -8.21 -1.17 -2.65
CA ASP A 51 -9.02 -2.14 -3.36
C ASP A 51 -10.37 -2.32 -2.68
N VAL A 52 -11.39 -2.64 -3.48
CA VAL A 52 -12.77 -2.93 -3.07
C VAL A 52 -12.84 -3.66 -1.74
N PHE A 53 -12.13 -4.78 -1.63
CA PHE A 53 -12.11 -5.59 -0.41
C PHE A 53 -11.64 -4.80 0.81
N SER A 54 -10.60 -3.97 0.68
CA SER A 54 -10.08 -3.18 1.80
C SER A 54 -10.99 -2.01 2.20
N ILE A 55 -11.86 -1.52 1.31
CA ILE A 55 -12.69 -0.33 1.56
C ILE A 55 -14.19 -0.63 1.72
N GLU A 56 -14.58 -1.89 1.59
CA GLU A 56 -15.96 -2.36 1.71
C GLU A 56 -16.60 -1.95 3.03
N ARG A 57 -17.92 -1.79 2.97
CA ARG A 57 -18.73 -1.29 4.08
C ARG A 57 -19.93 -2.17 4.27
N TRP A 58 -20.46 -2.18 5.49
CA TRP A 58 -21.64 -2.96 5.80
C TRP A 58 -22.86 -2.47 5.00
N ASP A 59 -23.44 -3.35 4.18
CA ASP A 59 -24.75 -3.19 3.54
C ASP A 59 -25.80 -3.92 4.40
N ALA A 60 -26.63 -3.13 5.08
CA ALA A 60 -27.68 -3.65 5.94
C ALA A 60 -28.83 -4.32 5.15
N ALA A 61 -29.06 -3.94 3.89
CA ALA A 61 -30.10 -4.53 3.06
C ALA A 61 -29.69 -5.92 2.55
N LYS A 62 -28.41 -6.12 2.25
CA LYS A 62 -27.87 -7.41 1.80
C LYS A 62 -27.31 -8.27 2.94
N GLY A 63 -27.08 -7.69 4.11
CA GLY A 63 -26.54 -8.40 5.28
C GLY A 63 -25.09 -8.86 5.08
N THR A 64 -24.31 -8.11 4.30
CA THR A 64 -22.92 -8.42 3.96
C THR A 64 -22.10 -7.13 3.88
N PHE A 65 -20.78 -7.26 3.85
CA PHE A 65 -19.93 -6.17 3.38
C PHE A 65 -19.89 -6.17 1.85
N ASP A 66 -19.97 -4.99 1.27
CA ASP A 66 -19.80 -4.77 -0.16
C ASP A 66 -19.42 -3.31 -0.48
N ASP A 67 -19.30 -3.00 -1.78
CA ASP A 67 -18.95 -1.69 -2.31
C ASP A 67 -20.08 -0.64 -2.21
N ASP A 68 -21.34 -1.09 -2.12
CA ASP A 68 -22.52 -0.22 -2.08
C ASP A 68 -22.91 0.14 -0.63
N GLY A 69 -22.31 -0.54 0.35
CA GLY A 69 -22.62 -0.41 1.76
C GLY A 69 -22.39 1.01 2.25
N THR A 70 -23.32 1.51 3.05
CA THR A 70 -23.20 2.82 3.69
C THR A 70 -22.92 2.72 5.20
N GLY A 71 -22.84 1.49 5.73
CA GLY A 71 -22.62 1.20 7.14
C GLY A 71 -21.17 1.37 7.60
N ALA A 72 -20.79 0.68 8.66
CA ALA A 72 -19.42 0.72 9.19
C ALA A 72 -18.42 0.11 8.18
N PRO A 73 -17.19 0.67 8.08
CA PRO A 73 -16.13 0.06 7.28
C PRO A 73 -15.70 -1.28 7.89
N HIS A 74 -15.33 -2.24 7.05
CA HIS A 74 -14.85 -3.54 7.54
C HIS A 74 -13.41 -3.46 8.07
N TRP A 75 -12.51 -2.80 7.33
CA TRP A 75 -11.07 -2.85 7.59
C TRP A 75 -10.48 -1.52 8.03
N TRP A 76 -10.68 -0.47 7.24
CA TRP A 76 -10.29 0.88 7.60
C TRP A 76 -11.22 1.91 6.96
N SER A 77 -11.40 3.03 7.67
CA SER A 77 -12.36 4.05 7.30
C SER A 77 -11.79 5.04 6.28
N GLU A 78 -12.69 5.78 5.64
CA GLU A 78 -12.30 6.95 4.84
C GLU A 78 -11.53 7.97 5.69
N ALA A 79 -11.89 8.16 6.96
CA ALA A 79 -11.17 9.06 7.85
C ALA A 79 -9.72 8.61 8.10
N ASP A 80 -9.49 7.29 8.24
CA ASP A 80 -8.14 6.72 8.39
C ASP A 80 -7.31 6.96 7.12
N ARG A 81 -7.91 6.74 5.94
CA ARG A 81 -7.27 7.03 4.64
C ARG A 81 -6.90 8.49 4.51
N GLN A 82 -7.84 9.39 4.79
CA GLN A 82 -7.60 10.84 4.72
C GLN A 82 -6.54 11.29 5.73
N ALA A 83 -6.49 10.69 6.93
CA ALA A 83 -5.45 10.98 7.91
C ALA A 83 -4.06 10.54 7.43
N LEU A 84 -3.95 9.39 6.77
CA LEU A 84 -2.72 8.95 6.11
C LEU A 84 -2.34 9.91 4.99
N LEU A 85 -3.25 10.21 4.05
CA LEU A 85 -3.00 11.14 2.94
C LEU A 85 -2.54 12.52 3.45
N ALA A 86 -3.13 13.02 4.53
CA ALA A 86 -2.72 14.27 5.16
C ALA A 86 -1.30 14.19 5.76
N ALA A 87 -0.88 13.04 6.29
CA ALA A 87 0.48 12.83 6.79
C ALA A 87 1.51 12.72 5.65
N LEU A 88 1.11 12.19 4.50
CA LEU A 88 1.97 12.03 3.32
C LEU A 88 2.07 13.31 2.46
N LYS A 89 1.17 14.28 2.67
CA LYS A 89 1.11 15.50 1.87
C LYS A 89 2.43 16.25 1.88
N GLY A 90 2.97 16.50 0.69
CA GLY A 90 4.22 17.24 0.49
C GLY A 90 5.47 16.36 0.41
N TYR A 91 5.37 15.05 0.70
CA TYR A 91 6.47 14.10 0.52
C TYR A 91 6.38 13.38 -0.82
N ASN A 92 7.54 12.97 -1.35
CA ASN A 92 7.65 12.26 -2.62
C ASN A 92 7.35 10.77 -2.45
N VAL A 93 6.09 10.42 -2.19
CA VAL A 93 5.66 9.02 -2.06
C VAL A 93 5.56 8.40 -3.46
N ILE A 94 6.50 7.49 -3.76
CA ILE A 94 6.60 6.86 -5.08
C ILE A 94 5.87 5.52 -5.16
N GLY A 95 5.42 4.95 -4.04
CA GLY A 95 4.59 3.76 -4.06
C GLY A 95 4.12 3.31 -2.69
N ILE A 96 2.95 2.68 -2.65
CA ILE A 96 2.46 1.95 -1.48
C ILE A 96 2.28 0.48 -1.86
N PHE A 97 3.00 -0.40 -1.18
CA PHE A 97 2.83 -1.85 -1.30
C PHE A 97 1.87 -2.31 -0.20
N HIS A 98 0.84 -3.06 -0.60
CA HIS A 98 -0.13 -3.61 0.34
C HIS A 98 -0.55 -5.03 0.00
N GLY A 99 -1.40 -5.61 0.85
CA GLY A 99 -1.91 -6.96 0.68
C GLY A 99 -3.36 -7.04 1.14
N HIS A 100 -3.60 -7.91 2.13
CA HIS A 100 -4.87 -8.17 2.78
C HIS A 100 -5.85 -9.04 1.99
N GLN A 101 -6.24 -8.63 0.78
CA GLN A 101 -6.96 -9.53 -0.12
C GLN A 101 -5.95 -10.45 -0.82
N HIS A 102 -6.23 -11.75 -0.87
CA HIS A 102 -5.20 -12.75 -1.15
C HIS A 102 -5.11 -13.13 -2.63
N GLU A 103 -6.21 -13.08 -3.37
CA GLU A 103 -6.35 -13.77 -4.65
C GLU A 103 -6.01 -12.89 -5.86
N THR A 104 -6.23 -11.57 -5.77
CA THR A 104 -6.22 -10.70 -6.95
C THR A 104 -4.98 -9.81 -6.94
N PRO A 105 -4.04 -9.98 -7.88
CA PRO A 105 -2.92 -9.05 -8.03
C PRO A 105 -3.41 -7.74 -8.68
N MET A 106 -2.91 -6.60 -8.21
CA MET A 106 -3.31 -5.30 -8.71
C MET A 106 -2.14 -4.31 -8.75
N ILE A 107 -2.06 -3.57 -9.85
CA ILE A 107 -1.35 -2.29 -9.93
C ILE A 107 -2.39 -1.23 -10.29
N TYR A 108 -2.55 -0.22 -9.46
CA TYR A 108 -3.60 0.77 -9.64
C TYR A 108 -3.20 2.12 -9.01
N ARG A 109 -3.98 3.16 -9.34
CA ARG A 109 -3.73 4.52 -8.87
C ARG A 109 -5.00 5.11 -8.28
N THR A 110 -4.92 5.54 -7.03
CA THR A 110 -6.01 6.18 -6.29
C THR A 110 -5.43 7.27 -5.40
N ASP A 111 -6.15 8.38 -5.22
CA ASP A 111 -5.74 9.53 -4.39
C ASP A 111 -4.32 10.06 -4.68
N GLY A 112 -3.89 9.95 -5.93
CA GLY A 112 -2.56 10.41 -6.38
C GLY A 112 -1.40 9.47 -6.01
N LEU A 113 -1.68 8.29 -5.48
CA LEU A 113 -0.68 7.29 -5.08
C LEU A 113 -0.67 6.11 -6.06
N ASP A 114 0.52 5.59 -6.35
CA ASP A 114 0.66 4.32 -7.06
C ASP A 114 0.65 3.17 -6.04
N LEU A 115 -0.25 2.20 -6.24
CA LEU A 115 -0.48 1.09 -5.31
C LEU A 115 -0.18 -0.25 -5.96
N PHE A 116 0.49 -1.13 -5.19
CA PHE A 116 0.94 -2.43 -5.64
C PHE A 116 0.47 -3.51 -4.67
N LYS A 117 -0.40 -4.41 -5.15
CA LYS A 117 -0.92 -5.55 -4.39
C LYS A 117 -0.54 -6.86 -5.07
N PRO A 118 0.51 -7.57 -4.64
CA PRO A 118 0.70 -8.94 -5.07
C PRO A 118 -0.36 -9.86 -4.47
N LYS A 119 -0.52 -11.07 -5.04
CA LYS A 119 -1.25 -12.15 -4.37
C LYS A 119 -0.56 -12.52 -3.05
N ALA A 120 -1.30 -13.14 -2.14
CA ALA A 120 -0.73 -13.63 -0.90
C ALA A 120 0.41 -14.63 -1.16
N ALA A 121 1.46 -14.55 -0.35
CA ALA A 121 2.66 -15.38 -0.53
C ALA A 121 2.38 -16.89 -0.47
N TYR A 122 1.42 -17.34 0.35
CA TYR A 122 1.04 -18.75 0.41
C TYR A 122 0.34 -19.25 -0.87
N MET A 123 -0.15 -18.33 -1.72
CA MET A 123 -0.66 -18.60 -3.06
C MET A 123 0.43 -18.41 -4.14
N GLY A 124 1.69 -18.26 -3.73
CA GLY A 124 2.84 -18.06 -4.61
C GLY A 124 3.12 -16.61 -5.01
N GLY A 125 2.30 -15.63 -4.58
CA GLY A 125 2.39 -14.25 -5.02
C GLY A 125 3.53 -13.43 -4.41
N PHE A 126 4.11 -12.53 -5.20
CA PHE A 126 5.12 -11.56 -4.75
C PHE A 126 5.18 -10.33 -5.67
N ALA A 127 5.86 -9.28 -5.21
CA ALA A 127 6.22 -8.13 -6.04
C ALA A 127 7.74 -7.92 -6.01
N LEU A 128 8.31 -7.55 -7.16
CA LEU A 128 9.71 -7.13 -7.29
C LEU A 128 9.71 -5.66 -7.69
N ALA A 129 10.39 -4.83 -6.91
CA ALA A 129 10.57 -3.41 -7.18
C ALA A 129 12.05 -3.08 -7.41
N ARG A 130 12.33 -2.36 -8.49
CA ARG A 130 13.63 -1.78 -8.79
C ARG A 130 13.49 -0.27 -8.78
N VAL A 131 14.27 0.38 -7.92
CA VAL A 131 14.31 1.85 -7.84
C VAL A 131 15.74 2.30 -8.17
N THR A 132 15.85 3.24 -9.10
CA THR A 132 17.11 3.88 -9.50
C THR A 132 17.05 5.38 -9.16
N SER A 133 18.06 6.13 -9.58
CA SER A 133 18.09 7.60 -9.50
C SER A 133 17.14 8.29 -10.48
N ASP A 134 16.41 7.58 -11.32
CA ASP A 134 15.58 8.19 -12.37
C ASP A 134 14.34 7.39 -12.75
N SER A 135 14.18 6.17 -12.21
CA SER A 135 13.01 5.33 -12.48
C SER A 135 12.63 4.45 -11.29
N MET A 136 11.37 4.03 -11.32
CA MET A 136 10.86 2.94 -10.50
C MET A 136 10.15 1.96 -11.42
N ASP A 137 10.56 0.70 -11.37
CA ASP A 137 9.94 -0.43 -12.05
C ASP A 137 9.37 -1.39 -11.00
N VAL A 138 8.15 -1.86 -11.20
CA VAL A 138 7.53 -2.89 -10.35
C VAL A 138 6.93 -3.98 -11.23
N VAL A 139 7.21 -5.23 -10.90
CA VAL A 139 6.49 -6.38 -11.45
C VAL A 139 5.83 -7.15 -10.33
N ILE A 140 4.61 -7.63 -10.58
CA ILE A 140 3.94 -8.61 -9.74
C ILE A 140 4.14 -9.96 -10.40
N GLY A 141 4.53 -10.94 -9.60
CA GLY A 141 4.70 -12.31 -10.06
C GLY A 141 4.08 -13.31 -9.12
N GLU A 142 3.96 -14.54 -9.60
CA GLU A 142 3.56 -15.69 -8.82
C GLU A 142 4.39 -16.93 -9.19
N ALA A 143 4.61 -17.80 -8.21
CA ALA A 143 5.15 -19.13 -8.45
C ALA A 143 4.08 -19.98 -9.17
N THR A 144 4.44 -20.62 -10.30
CA THR A 144 3.50 -21.38 -11.14
C THR A 144 3.83 -22.87 -11.27
N GLY A 145 4.84 -23.35 -10.55
CA GLY A 145 5.29 -24.75 -10.59
C GLY A 145 6.10 -25.13 -9.36
N ASP A 146 6.60 -26.37 -9.36
CA ASP A 146 7.26 -26.99 -8.21
C ASP A 146 8.80 -26.84 -8.23
N HIS A 147 9.36 -26.20 -9.28
CA HIS A 147 10.81 -26.10 -9.50
C HIS A 147 11.32 -24.67 -9.61
N GLY A 148 10.55 -23.70 -9.11
CA GLY A 148 10.93 -22.28 -9.08
C GLY A 148 10.50 -21.49 -10.32
N GLU A 149 9.55 -22.00 -11.09
CA GLU A 149 8.93 -21.28 -12.19
C GLU A 149 8.16 -20.05 -11.68
N VAL A 150 8.36 -18.94 -12.37
CA VAL A 150 7.72 -17.66 -12.07
C VAL A 150 6.97 -17.18 -13.30
N ALA A 151 5.72 -16.77 -13.11
CA ALA A 151 4.99 -15.96 -14.07
C ALA A 151 4.88 -14.52 -13.56
N PHE A 152 5.22 -13.55 -14.39
CA PHE A 152 4.93 -12.13 -14.12
C PHE A 152 3.57 -11.77 -14.73
N THR A 153 2.68 -11.22 -13.92
CA THR A 153 1.27 -10.98 -14.27
C THR A 153 0.96 -9.49 -14.48
N ASN A 154 1.70 -8.61 -13.82
CA ASN A 154 1.56 -7.17 -13.95
C ASN A 154 2.94 -6.51 -14.00
N ALA A 155 3.05 -5.41 -14.74
CA ALA A 155 4.25 -4.61 -14.80
C ALA A 155 3.90 -3.12 -14.75
N PHE A 156 4.78 -2.34 -14.15
CA PHE A 156 4.69 -0.90 -14.01
C PHE A 156 6.07 -0.30 -14.13
N SER A 157 6.15 0.85 -14.79
CA SER A 157 7.36 1.67 -14.83
C SER A 157 6.97 3.14 -14.80
N LYS A 158 7.74 3.94 -14.07
CA LYS A 158 7.67 5.40 -14.13
C LYS A 158 9.05 6.01 -14.02
N ARG A 159 9.19 7.21 -14.58
CA ARG A 159 10.34 8.06 -14.29
C ARG A 159 10.15 8.77 -12.95
N LEU A 160 11.25 8.94 -12.23
CA LEU A 160 11.31 9.75 -11.03
C LEU A 160 11.88 11.12 -11.41
N SER A 161 11.20 12.16 -10.96
CA SER A 161 11.69 13.54 -11.02
C SER A 161 11.95 14.01 -9.60
N PHE A 162 13.14 14.55 -9.36
CA PHE A 162 13.56 15.10 -8.08
C PHE A 162 13.69 16.61 -8.18
#